data_AF-A0A2P4P9K0-F1
#
_entry.id   AF-A0A2P4P9K0-F1
#
_cell.length_a   1.000
_cell.length_b   1.000
_cell.length_c   1.000
_cell.angle_alpha   90.00
_cell.angle_beta   90.00
_cell.angle_gamma   90.00
#
_symmetry.space_group_name_H-M   'P 1'
#
loop_
_entity.id
_entity.type
_entity.pdbx_description
1 polymer ?
#
loop_
_entity_poly.entity_id
_entity_poly.type
_entity_poly.pdbx_seq_one_letter_code
_entity_poly.pdbx_strand_id
1 'polypeptide(L)' 'MQLYCICRSSDGESFMIECDNCDEWYHGACVNITREESQLVDKYYCPNCAGMI' A
#
# COMPACT_ATOMS: atom_id res chain seq x y z
N MET A 1 5.81 -7.14 16.88
CA MET A 1 5.25 -7.61 15.60
C MET A 1 4.35 -6.49 15.10
N GLN A 2 4.77 -5.74 14.09
CA GLN A 2 3.95 -4.64 13.56
C GLN A 2 3.05 -5.21 12.47
N LEU A 3 1.74 -5.03 12.65
CA LEU A 3 0.72 -5.46 11.70
C LEU A 3 0.41 -4.27 10.81
N TYR A 4 0.68 -4.41 9.52
CA TYR A 4 0.42 -3.39 8.51
C TYR A 4 -0.66 -3.91 7.56
N CYS A 5 -1.02 -3.05 6.59
CA CYS A 5 -1.97 -3.37 5.53
C CYS A 5 -3.39 -3.66 6.03
N ILE A 6 -4.35 -3.71 5.10
CA ILE A 6 -5.74 -4.10 5.38
C ILE A 6 -5.87 -5.56 5.84
N CYS A 7 -4.90 -6.42 5.49
CA CYS A 7 -4.88 -7.83 5.88
C CYS A 7 -4.39 -8.04 7.32
N ARG A 8 -3.86 -7.01 7.98
CA ARG A 8 -3.27 -7.07 9.34
C ARG A 8 -2.27 -8.22 9.47
N SER A 9 -1.36 -8.35 8.50
CA SER A 9 -0.32 -9.37 8.48
C SER A 9 1.07 -8.74 8.41
N SER A 10 2.06 -9.42 8.99
CA SER A 10 3.48 -9.03 8.95
C SER A 10 4.23 -9.72 7.82
N ASP A 11 3.53 -10.14 6.77
CA ASP A 11 4.09 -10.91 5.65
C ASP A 11 5.28 -10.14 5.04
N GLY A 12 6.49 -10.58 5.35
CA GLY A 12 7.73 -9.82 5.19
C GLY A 12 8.42 -9.97 3.84
N GLU A 13 7.92 -10.85 2.97
CA GLU A 13 8.50 -11.11 1.64
C GLU A 13 7.70 -10.46 0.51
N SER A 14 6.49 -9.96 0.80
CA SER A 14 5.62 -9.32 -0.18
C SER A 14 6.02 -7.85 -0.41
N PHE A 15 6.03 -7.38 -1.66
CA PHE A 15 6.23 -5.96 -1.97
C PHE A 15 5.17 -5.10 -1.28
N MET A 16 5.61 -4.04 -0.62
CA MET A 16 4.75 -3.07 0.06
C MET A 16 4.94 -1.67 -0.52
N ILE A 17 3.87 -0.89 -0.47
CA ILE A 17 3.82 0.52 -0.87
C ILE A 17 3.24 1.35 0.28
N GLU A 18 3.81 2.53 0.50
CA GLU A 18 3.37 3.49 1.50
C GLU A 18 2.37 4.47 0.89
N CYS A 19 1.31 4.81 1.63
CA CYS A 19 0.36 5.82 1.20
C CYS A 19 0.79 7.23 1.61
N ASP A 20 0.87 8.15 0.64
CA ASP A 20 1.25 9.55 0.84
C ASP A 20 0.26 10.40 1.70
N ASN A 21 -0.92 9.86 2.04
CA ASN A 21 -1.92 10.57 2.83
C ASN A 21 -2.04 10.08 4.29
N CYS A 22 -1.92 8.77 4.51
CA CYS A 22 -2.11 8.18 5.83
C CYS A 22 -0.85 7.53 6.41
N ASP A 23 0.28 7.58 5.67
CA ASP A 23 1.58 7.02 6.06
C ASP A 23 1.51 5.53 6.44
N GLU A 24 0.49 4.81 5.95
CA GLU A 24 0.30 3.38 6.21
C GLU A 24 0.82 2.53 5.04
N TRP A 25 1.41 1.39 5.38
CA TRP A 25 2.02 0.46 4.44
C TRP A 25 1.04 -0.63 4.03
N TYR A 26 0.95 -0.88 2.72
CA TYR A 26 0.05 -1.87 2.13
C TYR A 26 0.79 -2.84 1.24
N HIS A 27 0.42 -4.12 1.29
CA HIS A 27 0.90 -5.08 0.32
C HIS A 27 0.34 -4.75 -1.05
N GLY A 28 1.19 -4.73 -2.08
CA GLY A 28 0.75 -4.45 -3.44
C GLY A 28 -0.40 -5.35 -3.88
N ALA A 29 -0.35 -6.63 -3.51
CA ALA A 29 -1.42 -7.59 -3.76
C ALA A 29 -2.74 -7.25 -3.04
N CYS A 30 -2.70 -6.70 -1.83
CA CYS A 30 -3.91 -6.36 -1.07
C CYS A 30 -4.61 -5.11 -1.61
N VAL A 31 -3.87 -4.22 -2.26
CA VAL A 31 -4.41 -2.96 -2.84
C VAL A 31 -4.35 -2.96 -4.36
N ASN A 32 -4.14 -4.13 -4.96
CA ASN A 32 -4.14 -4.39 -6.40
C ASN A 32 -3.21 -3.46 -7.20
N ILE A 33 -1.99 -3.26 -6.70
CA ILE A 33 -0.93 -2.52 -7.39
C ILE A 33 0.30 -3.40 -7.54
N THR A 34 0.85 -3.43 -8.74
CA THR A 34 2.10 -4.13 -9.05
C THR A 34 3.32 -3.26 -8.73
N ARG A 35 4.49 -3.88 -8.61
CA ARG A 35 5.76 -3.16 -8.45
C ARG A 35 6.07 -2.28 -9.66
N GLU A 36 5.63 -2.67 -10.85
CA GLU A 36 5.85 -1.87 -12.07
C GLU A 36 4.99 -0.61 -12.05
N GLU A 37 3.71 -0.72 -11.69
CA GLU A 37 2.83 0.43 -11.51
C GLU A 37 3.33 1.37 -10.40
N SER A 38 3.84 0.82 -9.29
CA SER A 38 4.38 1.63 -8.20
C SER A 38 5.61 2.46 -8.61
N GLN A 39 6.37 2.01 -9.60
CA GLN A 39 7.51 2.76 -10.15
C GLN A 39 7.09 3.87 -11.12
N LEU A 40 5.86 3.79 -11.66
CA LEU A 40 5.32 4.79 -12.59
C LEU A 40 4.56 5.91 -11.87
N VAL A 41 4.17 5.69 -10.62
CA VAL A 41 3.47 6.69 -9.80
C VAL A 41 4.44 7.41 -8.88
N ASP A 42 4.39 8.74 -8.89
CA ASP A 42 5.15 9.59 -7.96
C ASP A 42 4.55 9.56 -6.54
N LYS A 43 3.23 9.42 -6.47
CA LYS A 43 2.46 9.37 -5.23
C LYS A 43 1.43 8.26 -5.28
N TYR A 44 1.29 7.55 -4.17
CA TYR A 44 0.32 6.48 -4.02
C TYR A 44 -0.71 6.81 -2.94
N TYR A 45 -1.99 6.65 -3.29
CA TYR A 45 -3.11 6.80 -2.36
C TYR A 45 -3.81 5.46 -2.20
N CYS A 46 -3.91 4.98 -0.95
CA CYS A 46 -4.59 3.72 -0.65
C CYS A 46 -6.10 3.83 -0.93
N PRO A 47 -6.83 2.70 -1.06
CA PRO A 47 -8.27 2.72 -1.39
C PRO A 47 -9.12 3.56 -0.43
N ASN A 48 -8.72 3.67 0.84
CA ASN A 48 -9.40 4.51 1.82
C ASN A 48 -9.19 6.01 1.55
N CYS A 49 -7.99 6.41 1.14
CA CYS A 49 -7.64 7.80 0.87
C CYS A 49 -8.05 8.24 -0.54
N ALA A 50 -8.03 7.33 -1.51
CA ALA A 50 -8.43 7.58 -2.89
C ALA A 50 -9.91 7.98 -3.03
N GLY A 51 -10.77 7.58 -2.10
CA GLY A 51 -12.19 8.01 -2.06
C GLY A 51 -12.44 9.35 -1.37
N MET A 52 -11.40 10.00 -0.83
CA MET A 52 -11.48 11.28 -0.10
C MET A 52 -10.97 12.48 -0.91
N ILE A 53 -10.59 12.26 -2.17
CA ILE A 53 -10.15 13.27 -3.16
C ILE A 53 -11.17 13.44 -4.28
#